data_AF-A0A135VC82-F1
#
_entry.id   AF-A0A135VC82-F1
#
_cell.length_a   1.000
_cell.length_b   1.000
_cell.length_c   1.000
_cell.angle_alpha   90.00
_cell.angle_beta   90.00
_cell.angle_gamma   90.00
#
_symmetry.space_group_name_H-M   'P 1'
#
loop_
_entity.id
_entity.type
_entity.pdbx_description
1 polymer ?
#
loop_
_entity_poly.entity_id
_entity_poly.type
_entity_poly.pdbx_seq_one_letter_code
_entity_poly.pdbx_strand_id
1 'polypeptide(L)'
;MKMNISGIKQSEGLTSSGIALVVTQLFRLLFGGYLIGLDMYHYNDLESAVSVLLIYVIIGIFTTLFLLGKKKSGLFGLIALSVILIIMQSIYIIVYISQTTPDPSWHDPIANWWATVLYYMFSLLTIIFAIKVTEKPNGIINSTIFK
;
A
#
# COMPACT_ATOMS: atom_id res chain seq x y z
N MET A 1 -12.58 -4.03 51.18
CA MET A 1 -11.30 -4.03 50.43
C MET A 1 -11.63 -4.21 48.95
N LYS A 2 -11.72 -3.12 48.17
CA LYS A 2 -12.00 -3.18 46.73
C LYS A 2 -10.69 -3.41 46.00
N MET A 3 -10.50 -4.60 45.47
CA MET A 3 -9.33 -4.96 44.68
C MET A 3 -9.44 -4.22 43.32
N ASN A 4 -8.60 -3.21 43.13
CA ASN A 4 -8.53 -2.44 41.90
C ASN A 4 -7.73 -3.26 40.88
N ILE A 5 -8.44 -3.96 39.98
CA ILE A 5 -7.82 -4.67 38.86
C ILE A 5 -7.60 -3.66 37.73
N SER A 6 -6.72 -2.68 37.96
CA SER A 6 -6.20 -1.79 36.93
C SER A 6 -4.93 -2.41 36.37
N GLY A 7 -5.04 -3.27 35.36
CA GLY A 7 -3.83 -3.93 34.88
C GLY A 7 -3.95 -4.88 33.69
N ILE A 8 -5.04 -4.88 32.95
CA ILE A 8 -5.03 -5.55 31.64
C ILE A 8 -4.64 -4.51 30.62
N LYS A 9 -3.32 -4.36 30.37
CA LYS A 9 -2.85 -3.83 29.10
C LYS A 9 -3.47 -4.76 28.04
N GLN A 10 -4.57 -4.33 27.42
CA GLN A 10 -5.00 -4.97 26.18
C GLN A 10 -3.78 -4.98 25.29
N SER A 11 -3.30 -6.18 24.93
CA SER A 11 -2.28 -6.32 23.91
C SER A 11 -2.74 -5.47 22.73
N GLU A 12 -1.96 -4.46 22.35
CA GLU A 12 -2.23 -3.60 21.20
C GLU A 12 -2.11 -4.41 19.90
N GLY A 13 -2.99 -5.39 19.72
CA GLY A 13 -3.10 -6.16 18.50
C GLY A 13 -3.48 -5.24 17.35
N LEU A 14 -3.01 -5.57 16.14
CA LEU A 14 -3.46 -4.88 14.94
C LEU A 14 -4.99 -4.95 14.87
N THR A 15 -5.64 -3.81 14.66
CA THR A 15 -7.08 -3.79 14.39
C THR A 15 -7.36 -4.58 13.11
N SER A 16 -8.57 -5.10 12.91
CA SER A 16 -8.92 -5.84 11.69
C SER A 16 -8.61 -5.05 10.41
N SER A 17 -8.77 -3.71 10.45
CA SER A 17 -8.39 -2.81 9.36
C SER A 17 -6.87 -2.76 9.15
N GLY A 18 -6.09 -2.78 10.23
CA GLY A 18 -4.64 -2.86 10.17
C GLY A 18 -4.16 -4.21 9.62
N ILE A 19 -4.81 -5.31 9.98
CA ILE A 19 -4.53 -6.63 9.42
C ILE A 19 -4.83 -6.62 7.92
N ALA A 20 -5.99 -6.12 7.52
CA ALA A 20 -6.37 -5.99 6.11
C ALA A 20 -5.37 -5.12 5.32
N LEU A 21 -4.87 -4.03 5.91
CA LEU A 21 -3.84 -3.17 5.32
C LEU A 21 -2.55 -3.97 5.07
N VAL A 22 -2.06 -4.72 6.06
CA VAL A 22 -0.83 -5.53 5.94
C VAL A 22 -1.00 -6.62 4.91
N VAL A 23 -2.13 -7.34 4.93
CA VAL A 23 -2.45 -8.37 3.93
C VAL A 23 -2.47 -7.77 2.52
N THR A 24 -3.08 -6.59 2.36
CA THR A 24 -3.07 -5.85 1.09
C THR A 24 -1.65 -5.54 0.64
N GLN A 25 -0.76 -5.10 1.54
CA GLN A 25 0.64 -4.85 1.19
C GLN A 25 1.42 -6.12 0.84
N LEU A 26 1.15 -7.24 1.53
CA LEU A 26 1.81 -8.52 1.21
C LEU A 26 1.43 -9.02 -0.18
N PHE A 27 0.14 -9.02 -0.52
CA PHE A 27 -0.31 -9.36 -1.87
C PHE A 27 0.26 -8.42 -2.91
N ARG A 28 0.30 -7.13 -2.60
CA ARG A 28 0.89 -6.11 -3.46
C ARG A 28 2.38 -6.40 -3.72
N LEU A 29 3.17 -6.70 -2.69
CA LEU A 29 4.60 -7.04 -2.82
C LEU A 29 4.84 -8.32 -3.63
N LEU A 30 4.05 -9.38 -3.38
CA LEU A 30 4.12 -10.62 -4.16
C LEU A 30 3.80 -10.37 -5.63
N PHE A 31 2.77 -9.57 -5.88
CA PHE A 31 2.39 -9.19 -7.24
C PHE A 31 3.47 -8.35 -7.93
N GLY A 32 4.12 -7.45 -7.20
CA GLY A 32 5.27 -6.71 -7.70
C GLY A 32 6.44 -7.60 -8.10
N GLY A 33 6.77 -8.60 -7.27
CA GLY A 33 7.78 -9.59 -7.60
C GLY A 33 7.45 -10.37 -8.88
N TYR A 34 6.18 -10.72 -9.09
CA TYR A 34 5.73 -11.36 -10.33
C TYR A 34 5.97 -10.46 -11.55
N LEU A 35 5.63 -9.16 -11.47
CA LEU A 35 5.80 -8.23 -12.60
C LEU A 35 7.28 -8.01 -12.94
N ILE A 36 8.16 -7.88 -11.95
CA ILE A 36 9.61 -7.80 -12.17
C ILE A 36 10.11 -9.03 -12.93
N GLY A 37 9.65 -10.23 -12.52
CA GLY A 37 10.00 -11.47 -13.23
C GLY A 37 9.45 -11.52 -14.66
N LEU A 38 8.25 -11.01 -14.88
CA LEU A 38 7.65 -10.91 -16.21
C LEU A 38 8.45 -9.96 -17.11
N ASP A 39 8.86 -8.79 -16.60
CA ASP A 39 9.64 -7.79 -17.34
C ASP A 39 11.01 -8.33 -17.74
N MET A 40 11.70 -9.00 -16.81
CA MET A 40 12.98 -9.64 -17.10
C MET A 40 12.86 -10.80 -18.08
N TYR A 41 11.81 -11.62 -17.97
CA TYR A 41 11.68 -12.85 -18.77
C TYR A 41 11.13 -12.59 -20.18
N HIS A 42 10.08 -11.78 -20.33
CA HIS A 42 9.45 -11.51 -21.63
C HIS A 42 10.08 -10.36 -22.39
N TYR A 43 10.50 -9.30 -21.68
CA TYR A 43 10.93 -8.05 -22.32
C TYR A 43 12.43 -7.80 -22.19
N ASN A 44 13.13 -8.57 -21.35
CA ASN A 44 14.56 -8.36 -21.01
C ASN A 44 14.86 -6.90 -20.64
N ASP A 45 13.89 -6.24 -20.01
CA ASP A 45 13.96 -4.82 -19.67
C ASP A 45 14.37 -4.66 -18.20
N LEU A 46 15.68 -4.50 -18.00
CA LEU A 46 16.27 -4.31 -16.68
C LEU A 46 15.84 -2.98 -16.06
N GLU A 47 15.66 -1.93 -16.87
CA GLU A 47 15.38 -0.58 -16.37
C GLU A 47 13.96 -0.50 -15.78
N SER A 48 12.99 -1.08 -16.50
CA SER A 48 11.62 -1.24 -16.00
C SER A 48 11.59 -2.12 -14.74
N ALA A 49 12.23 -3.28 -14.77
CA ALA A 49 12.30 -4.21 -13.64
C ALA A 49 12.87 -3.56 -12.37
N VAL A 50 13.96 -2.78 -12.49
CA VAL A 50 14.57 -2.04 -11.37
C VAL A 50 13.65 -0.93 -10.86
N SER A 51 12.97 -0.21 -11.76
CA SER A 51 12.02 0.84 -11.37
C SER A 51 10.85 0.28 -10.56
N VAL A 52 10.30 -0.84 -11.02
CA VAL A 52 9.24 -1.58 -10.32
C VAL A 52 9.76 -2.05 -8.95
N LEU A 53 10.95 -2.67 -8.90
CA LEU A 53 11.58 -3.12 -7.65
C LEU A 53 11.70 -1.99 -6.61
N LEU A 54 12.19 -0.82 -7.02
CA LEU A 54 12.37 0.33 -6.12
C LEU A 54 11.04 0.75 -5.47
N ILE A 55 9.95 0.82 -6.26
CA ILE A 55 8.61 1.16 -5.73
C ILE A 55 8.19 0.14 -4.66
N TYR A 56 8.34 -1.15 -4.93
CA TYR A 56 7.94 -2.20 -4.00
C TYR A 56 8.83 -2.26 -2.75
N VAL A 57 10.12 -1.96 -2.85
CA VAL A 57 11.01 -1.81 -1.69
C VAL A 57 10.52 -0.68 -0.78
N ILE A 58 10.17 0.48 -1.35
CA ILE A 58 9.65 1.62 -0.56
C ILE A 58 8.33 1.26 0.12
N ILE A 59 7.42 0.55 -0.57
CA ILE A 59 6.19 0.01 0.04
C ILE A 59 6.53 -0.90 1.22
N GLY A 60 7.48 -1.82 1.05
CA GLY A 60 7.95 -2.72 2.11
C GLY A 60 8.51 -1.98 3.32
N ILE A 61 9.28 -0.92 3.11
CA ILE A 61 9.82 -0.07 4.17
C ILE A 61 8.69 0.59 4.96
N PHE A 62 7.72 1.24 4.30
CA PHE A 62 6.61 1.90 5.02
C PHE A 62 5.69 0.91 5.72
N THR A 63 5.48 -0.28 5.13
CA THR A 63 4.75 -1.38 5.78
C THR A 63 5.47 -1.85 7.04
N THR A 64 6.79 -1.99 6.97
CA THR A 64 7.61 -2.37 8.13
C THR A 64 7.59 -1.30 9.21
N LEU A 65 7.70 0.00 8.84
CA LEU A 65 7.56 1.11 9.77
C LEU A 65 6.20 1.11 10.48
N PHE A 66 5.14 0.78 9.75
CA PHE A 66 3.80 0.62 10.33
C PHE A 66 3.75 -0.51 11.36
N LEU A 67 4.34 -1.68 11.04
CA LEU A 67 4.39 -2.85 11.91
C LEU A 67 5.26 -2.64 13.16
N LEU A 68 6.38 -1.92 13.04
CA LEU A 68 7.32 -1.62 14.14
C LEU A 68 6.82 -0.55 15.12
N GLY A 69 5.54 -0.19 15.07
CA GLY A 69 4.93 0.77 16.00
C GLY A 69 5.10 2.23 15.61
N LYS A 70 5.85 2.56 14.54
CA LYS A 70 5.90 3.92 13.95
C LYS A 70 4.68 4.16 13.03
N LYS A 71 3.49 3.88 13.56
CA LYS A 71 2.21 3.82 12.83
C LYS A 71 1.95 5.09 12.02
N LYS A 72 2.15 6.29 12.60
CA LYS A 72 1.89 7.57 11.92
C LYS A 72 2.74 7.74 10.66
N SER A 73 4.05 7.54 10.76
CA SER A 73 4.97 7.68 9.61
C SER A 73 4.76 6.59 8.56
N GLY A 74 4.52 5.34 8.99
CA GLY A 74 4.22 4.24 8.08
C GLY A 74 2.91 4.47 7.30
N LEU A 75 1.83 4.83 7.98
CA LEU A 75 0.52 5.10 7.35
C LEU A 75 0.59 6.29 6.40
N PHE A 76 1.22 7.40 6.82
CA PHE A 76 1.37 8.58 5.96
C PHE A 76 2.15 8.23 4.69
N GLY A 77 3.26 7.50 4.82
CA GLY A 77 4.05 7.05 3.67
C GLY A 77 3.27 6.13 2.72
N LEU A 78 2.51 5.17 3.26
CA LEU A 78 1.67 4.28 2.46
C LEU A 78 0.55 5.03 1.70
N ILE A 79 -0.07 6.03 2.33
CA ILE A 79 -1.09 6.86 1.69
C ILE A 79 -0.45 7.72 0.59
N ALA A 80 0.60 8.47 0.92
CA ALA A 80 1.27 9.36 -0.03
C ALA A 80 1.77 8.60 -1.26
N LEU A 81 2.42 7.45 -1.04
CA LEU A 81 2.90 6.60 -2.13
C LEU A 81 1.76 6.03 -2.98
N SER A 82 0.67 5.61 -2.35
CA SER A 82 -0.50 5.09 -3.10
C SER A 82 -1.17 6.16 -3.95
N VAL A 83 -1.21 7.41 -3.49
CA VAL A 83 -1.70 8.55 -4.29
C VAL A 83 -0.81 8.81 -5.50
N ILE A 84 0.52 8.84 -5.29
CA ILE A 84 1.48 9.02 -6.40
C ILE A 84 1.31 7.91 -7.43
N LEU A 85 1.19 6.65 -7.00
CA LEU A 85 1.06 5.52 -7.91
C LEU A 85 -0.26 5.56 -8.71
N ILE A 86 -1.36 6.00 -8.10
CA ILE A 86 -2.62 6.23 -8.82
C ILE A 86 -2.44 7.30 -9.90
N ILE A 87 -1.76 8.40 -9.58
CA ILE A 87 -1.51 9.49 -10.54
C ILE A 87 -0.64 9.00 -11.69
N MET A 88 0.48 8.34 -11.38
CA MET A 88 1.38 7.79 -12.40
C MET A 88 0.68 6.80 -13.32
N GLN A 89 -0.10 5.87 -12.76
CA GLN A 89 -0.85 4.91 -13.57
C GLN A 89 -1.88 5.61 -14.47
N SER A 90 -2.52 6.67 -13.96
CA SER A 90 -3.50 7.44 -14.72
C SER A 90 -2.85 8.19 -15.88
N ILE A 91 -1.70 8.82 -15.64
CA ILE A 91 -0.90 9.47 -16.69
C ILE A 91 -0.51 8.46 -17.75
N TYR A 92 0.01 7.30 -17.35
CA TYR A 92 0.43 6.25 -18.28
C TYR A 92 -0.72 5.78 -19.19
N ILE A 93 -1.92 5.54 -18.65
CA ILE A 93 -3.09 5.16 -19.45
C ILE A 93 -3.52 6.27 -20.40
N ILE A 94 -3.59 7.52 -19.92
CA ILE A 94 -3.98 8.66 -20.75
C ILE A 94 -3.01 8.81 -21.92
N VAL A 95 -1.71 8.75 -21.64
CA VAL A 95 -0.66 8.87 -22.66
C VAL A 95 -0.78 7.71 -23.66
N TYR A 96 -0.89 6.47 -23.19
CA TYR A 96 -1.02 5.32 -24.07
C TYR A 96 -2.24 5.42 -25.01
N ILE A 97 -3.42 5.74 -24.47
CA ILE A 97 -4.65 5.87 -25.28
C ILE A 97 -4.56 7.04 -26.26
N SER A 98 -3.84 8.12 -25.89
CA SER A 98 -3.67 9.31 -26.75
C SER A 98 -2.72 9.10 -27.93
N GLN A 99 -1.88 8.06 -27.90
CA GLN A 99 -0.93 7.77 -28.97
C GLN A 99 -1.62 7.00 -30.11
N THR A 100 -1.57 7.56 -31.32
CA THR A 100 -2.11 6.93 -32.54
C THR A 100 -1.23 5.81 -33.10
N THR A 101 0.04 5.76 -32.70
CA THR A 101 0.99 4.67 -32.96
C THR A 101 1.70 4.34 -31.66
N PRO A 102 1.32 3.23 -30.98
CA PRO A 102 2.03 2.78 -29.80
C PRO A 102 3.48 2.47 -30.16
N ASP A 103 4.43 3.03 -29.41
CA ASP A 103 5.82 2.63 -29.53
C ASP A 103 5.94 1.16 -29.06
N PRO A 104 6.52 0.24 -29.87
CA PRO A 104 6.64 -1.19 -29.52
C PRO A 104 7.39 -1.47 -28.22
N SER A 105 8.15 -0.49 -27.73
CA SER A 105 8.86 -0.57 -26.43
C SER A 105 7.93 -0.41 -25.22
N TRP A 106 6.70 0.07 -25.41
CA TRP A 106 5.75 0.24 -24.32
C TRP A 106 5.08 -1.11 -24.03
N HIS A 107 5.09 -1.53 -22.76
CA HIS A 107 4.21 -2.60 -22.32
C HIS A 107 2.78 -2.24 -22.73
N ASP A 108 2.05 -3.12 -23.43
CA ASP A 108 0.68 -2.84 -23.84
C ASP A 108 -0.25 -2.93 -22.60
N PRO A 109 -0.82 -1.81 -22.10
CA PRO A 109 -1.73 -1.82 -20.97
C PRO A 109 -3.07 -2.47 -21.30
N ILE A 110 -3.42 -2.65 -22.57
CA ILE A 110 -4.62 -3.41 -22.96
C ILE A 110 -4.32 -4.91 -22.83
N ALA A 111 -3.16 -5.38 -23.31
CA ALA A 111 -2.74 -6.76 -23.09
C ALA A 111 -2.55 -7.08 -21.59
N ASN A 112 -2.05 -6.11 -20.82
CA ASN A 112 -1.80 -6.22 -19.38
C ASN A 112 -2.84 -5.47 -18.52
N TRP A 113 -4.08 -5.38 -19.01
CA TRP A 113 -5.17 -4.62 -18.35
C TRP A 113 -5.41 -5.06 -16.91
N TRP A 114 -5.27 -6.37 -16.67
CA TRP A 114 -5.48 -6.99 -15.38
C TRP A 114 -4.44 -6.51 -14.35
N ALA A 115 -3.18 -6.32 -14.75
CA ALA A 115 -2.12 -5.80 -13.89
C ALA A 115 -2.40 -4.34 -13.52
N THR A 116 -2.82 -3.54 -14.50
CA THR A 116 -3.26 -2.15 -14.31
C THR A 116 -4.42 -2.06 -13.30
N VAL A 117 -5.43 -2.93 -13.42
CA VAL A 117 -6.56 -2.99 -12.48
C VAL A 117 -6.09 -3.35 -11.07
N LEU A 118 -5.20 -4.33 -10.92
CA LEU A 118 -4.63 -4.70 -9.63
C LEU A 118 -3.86 -3.55 -8.98
N TYR A 119 -3.09 -2.78 -9.76
CA TYR A 119 -2.39 -1.59 -9.25
C TYR A 119 -3.34 -0.55 -8.64
N TYR A 120 -4.43 -0.23 -9.33
CA TYR A 120 -5.44 0.68 -8.81
C TYR A 120 -6.13 0.11 -7.58
N MET A 121 -6.57 -1.15 -7.66
CA MET A 121 -7.30 -1.79 -6.56
C MET A 121 -6.45 -1.83 -5.30
N PHE A 122 -5.19 -2.25 -5.38
CA PHE A 122 -4.29 -2.27 -4.22
C PHE A 122 -4.02 -0.86 -3.68
N SER A 123 -3.86 0.14 -4.55
CA SER A 123 -3.64 1.53 -4.12
C SER A 123 -4.86 2.11 -3.39
N LEU A 124 -6.07 1.85 -3.91
CA LEU A 124 -7.32 2.28 -3.28
C LEU A 124 -7.56 1.57 -1.95
N LEU A 125 -7.39 0.24 -1.91
CA LEU A 125 -7.52 -0.53 -0.67
C LEU A 125 -6.51 -0.05 0.39
N THR A 126 -5.28 0.25 -0.03
CA THR A 126 -4.26 0.82 0.85
C THR A 126 -4.73 2.13 1.48
N ILE A 127 -5.25 3.06 0.66
CA ILE A 127 -5.77 4.35 1.14
C ILE A 127 -6.96 4.13 2.09
N ILE A 128 -7.95 3.32 1.70
CA ILE A 128 -9.16 3.05 2.49
C ILE A 128 -8.80 2.46 3.86
N PHE A 129 -7.96 1.42 3.89
CA PHE A 129 -7.58 0.79 5.15
C PHE A 129 -6.67 1.68 5.99
N ALA A 130 -5.74 2.43 5.37
CA ALA A 130 -4.87 3.35 6.10
C ALA A 130 -5.67 4.50 6.76
N ILE A 131 -6.66 5.07 6.06
CA ILE A 131 -7.57 6.07 6.64
C ILE A 131 -8.37 5.46 7.80
N LYS A 132 -8.97 4.29 7.61
CA LYS A 132 -9.72 3.59 8.68
C LYS A 132 -8.87 3.27 9.91
N VAL A 133 -7.58 2.97 9.72
CA VAL A 133 -6.64 2.76 10.84
C VAL A 133 -6.31 4.07 11.54
N THR A 134 -6.26 5.19 10.81
CA THR A 134 -5.99 6.52 11.36
C THR A 134 -7.17 7.07 12.16
N GLU A 135 -8.40 6.83 11.69
CA GLU A 135 -9.64 7.32 12.32
C GLU A 135 -9.99 6.57 13.61
N LYS A 136 -9.55 5.32 13.78
CA LYS A 136 -9.73 4.59 15.04
C LYS A 136 -8.82 5.21 16.09
N PRO A 137 -9.34 5.95 17.09
CA PRO A 137 -8.52 6.42 18.17
C PRO A 137 -8.05 5.17 18.93
N ASN A 138 -6.74 4.99 19.08
CA ASN A 138 -6.23 4.12 20.13
C ASN A 138 -6.89 4.58 21.42
N GLY A 139 -7.72 3.73 22.02
CA GLY A 139 -8.61 4.11 23.12
C GLY A 139 -7.85 4.81 24.24
N ILE A 140 -8.04 6.12 24.34
CA ILE A 140 -7.89 6.87 25.58
C ILE A 140 -9.29 7.38 25.89
N ILE A 141 -10.06 6.56 26.60
CA ILE A 141 -11.21 7.06 27.36
C ILE A 141 -10.60 7.75 28.58
N ASN A 142 -10.24 9.02 28.45
CA ASN A 142 -10.04 9.89 29.61
C ASN A 142 -11.43 10.33 30.08
N SER A 143 -12.13 9.47 30.82
CA SER A 143 -13.38 9.82 31.52
C SER A 143 -13.13 10.33 32.95
N THR A 144 -12.03 11.06 33.18
CA THR A 144 -11.68 11.47 34.55
C THR A 144 -11.12 12.89 34.63
N ILE A 145 -11.77 13.86 33.97
CA ILE A 145 -11.65 15.27 34.37
C ILE A 145 -13.00 15.94 34.15
N PHE A 146 -13.97 15.67 35.02
CA PHE A 146 -15.06 16.58 35.41
C PHE A 146 -15.79 15.94 36.59
N LYS A 147 -15.18 16.06 37.78
CA LYS A 147 -15.86 16.19 39.07
C LYS A 147 -15.09 17.21 39.88
#